data_AF-A0AA43ZW53-F1
#
_entry.id   AF-A0AA43ZW53-F1
#
_cell.length_a   1.000
_cell.length_b   1.000
_cell.length_c   1.000
_cell.angle_alpha   90.00
_cell.angle_beta   90.00
_cell.angle_gamma   90.00
#
_symmetry.space_group_name_H-M   'P 1'
#
loop_
_entity.id
_entity.type
_entity.pdbx_description
1 polymer ?
#
loop_
_entity_poly.entity_id
_entity_poly.type
_entity_poly.pdbx_seq_one_letter_code
_entity_poly.pdbx_strand_id
1 'polypeptide(L)'
;MTQTILSGIILYKIIIINNIAIKYNFIYNKKNRFIGMGVNIMGEEFKEFYDALKENLSGYDGEYASFIDYGPALYKLLSNLLMFYGKYLSKEDKLKISAAIAYYVVPLDVIPEQIYGPYGYVDDIFISVYVLKIIIDKYGIEISQKLWDEEEDLEEVIKECYDKSIIVLEDTDKILEYVGLI
;
A
#
# COMPACT_ATOMS: atom_id res chain seq x y z
N MET A 1 2.20 18.90 -36.85
CA MET A 1 0.84 18.34 -36.61
C MET A 1 0.81 16.95 -37.25
N THR A 2 0.69 15.82 -36.57
CA THR A 2 0.27 15.43 -35.22
C THR A 2 0.64 13.95 -35.08
N GLN A 3 1.44 13.59 -34.08
CA GLN A 3 1.56 12.22 -33.55
C GLN A 3 1.57 12.40 -32.02
N THR A 4 0.37 12.54 -31.45
CA THR A 4 -0.35 11.47 -30.76
C THR A 4 0.32 11.08 -29.43
N ILE A 5 -0.06 11.83 -28.40
CA ILE A 5 -0.40 11.37 -27.04
C ILE A 5 0.69 10.63 -26.27
N LEU A 6 1.17 11.30 -25.22
CA LEU A 6 1.82 10.77 -24.01
C LEU A 6 1.64 9.24 -23.84
N SER A 7 2.63 8.46 -24.24
CA SER A 7 2.72 7.06 -23.89
C SER A 7 3.63 6.91 -22.67
N GLY A 8 3.01 6.63 -21.52
CA GLY A 8 3.61 5.92 -20.39
C GLY A 8 4.71 6.66 -19.64
N ILE A 9 4.36 7.32 -18.54
CA ILE A 9 5.34 7.63 -17.50
C ILE A 9 5.82 6.28 -16.95
N ILE A 10 7.04 5.87 -17.31
CA ILE A 10 7.70 4.75 -16.64
C ILE A 10 8.30 5.32 -15.35
N LEU A 11 7.62 5.13 -14.21
CA LEU A 11 8.20 5.36 -12.90
C LEU A 11 9.07 4.15 -12.51
N TYR A 12 10.28 4.41 -12.04
CA TYR A 12 11.20 3.41 -11.49
C TYR A 12 11.46 3.74 -10.01
N LYS A 13 11.39 2.74 -9.11
CA LYS A 13 11.89 2.87 -7.71
C LYS A 13 13.28 2.21 -7.64
N ILE A 14 14.24 2.84 -6.96
CA ILE A 14 15.51 2.24 -6.56
C ILE A 14 15.50 2.19 -5.03
N ILE A 15 15.53 1.00 -4.45
CA ILE A 15 15.71 0.81 -3.00
C ILE A 15 17.13 0.31 -2.77
N ILE A 16 17.88 0.91 -1.85
CA ILE A 16 19.21 0.41 -1.48
C ILE A 16 19.07 -0.38 -0.17
N ILE A 17 19.22 -1.70 -0.26
CA ILE A 17 19.22 -2.61 0.91
C ILE A 17 20.63 -3.16 1.06
N ASN A 18 21.28 -2.98 2.22
CA ASN A 18 22.63 -3.53 2.47
C ASN A 18 23.66 -3.21 1.35
N ASN A 19 23.63 -1.99 0.80
CA ASN A 19 24.40 -1.54 -0.39
C ASN A 19 24.01 -2.17 -1.75
N ILE A 20 22.85 -2.81 -1.86
CA ILE A 20 22.33 -3.40 -3.10
C ILE A 20 21.17 -2.54 -3.62
N ALA A 21 21.31 -2.03 -4.85
CA ALA A 21 20.26 -1.28 -5.53
C ALA A 21 19.22 -2.23 -6.16
N ILE A 22 17.98 -2.15 -5.68
CA ILE A 22 16.83 -2.95 -6.12
C ILE A 22 15.92 -2.08 -6.98
N LYS A 23 15.67 -2.48 -8.23
CA LYS A 23 14.88 -1.71 -9.19
C LYS A 23 13.46 -2.26 -9.31
N TYR A 24 12.44 -1.44 -9.05
CA TYR A 24 11.03 -1.82 -9.24
C TYR A 24 10.51 -1.35 -10.60
N ASN A 25 9.73 -2.20 -11.26
CA ASN A 25 9.05 -1.91 -12.51
C ASN A 25 7.53 -2.12 -12.37
N PHE A 26 6.74 -1.17 -12.84
CA PHE A 26 5.30 -1.37 -13.02
C PHE A 26 5.05 -2.29 -14.21
N ILE A 27 4.26 -3.36 -14.00
CA ILE A 27 3.92 -4.34 -15.03
C ILE A 27 2.52 -4.05 -15.55
N TYR A 28 2.42 -3.97 -16.87
CA TYR A 28 1.16 -3.78 -17.56
C TYR A 28 0.89 -4.98 -18.47
N ASN A 29 -0.37 -5.41 -18.55
CA ASN A 29 -0.75 -6.40 -19.55
C ASN A 29 -0.77 -5.80 -20.97
N LYS A 30 -0.96 -6.65 -21.99
CA LYS A 30 -1.08 -6.25 -23.40
C LYS A 30 -2.19 -5.22 -23.69
N LYS A 31 -3.08 -4.95 -22.74
CA LYS A 31 -4.15 -3.95 -22.82
C LYS A 31 -3.84 -2.68 -22.01
N ASN A 32 -2.57 -2.46 -21.62
CA ASN A 32 -2.14 -1.35 -20.77
C ASN A 32 -2.87 -1.26 -19.42
N ARG A 33 -3.32 -2.38 -18.87
CA ARG A 33 -3.83 -2.41 -17.49
C ARG A 33 -2.71 -2.82 -16.55
N PHE A 34 -2.56 -2.09 -15.46
CA PHE A 34 -1.66 -2.46 -14.38
C PHE A 34 -2.03 -3.88 -13.90
N ILE A 35 -1.02 -4.74 -13.79
CA ILE A 35 -1.17 -6.12 -13.32
C ILE A 35 -0.26 -6.46 -12.14
N GLY A 36 0.61 -5.54 -11.72
CA GLY A 36 1.48 -5.74 -10.56
C GLY A 36 2.77 -4.95 -10.63
N MET A 37 3.56 -4.99 -9.56
CA MET A 37 4.93 -4.47 -9.50
C MET A 37 5.90 -5.63 -9.44
N GLY A 38 6.94 -5.58 -10.28
CA GLY A 38 8.02 -6.57 -10.29
C GLY A 38 9.32 -5.97 -9.76
N VAL A 39 10.04 -6.75 -8.97
CA VAL A 39 11.38 -6.42 -8.48
C VAL A 39 12.43 -7.01 -9.41
N ASN A 40 13.40 -6.21 -9.85
CA ASN A 40 14.59 -6.69 -10.56
C ASN A 40 15.77 -6.68 -9.59
N ILE A 41 16.15 -7.86 -9.11
CA ILE A 41 17.41 -8.11 -8.41
C ILE A 41 18.39 -8.63 -9.47
N MET A 42 19.60 -8.07 -9.57
CA MET A 42 20.60 -8.61 -10.52
C MET A 42 20.95 -10.05 -10.14
N GLY A 43 20.34 -11.02 -10.83
CA GLY A 43 20.76 -12.42 -10.85
C GLY A 43 19.80 -13.46 -10.26
N GLU A 44 18.65 -13.11 -9.69
CA GLU A 44 17.72 -14.09 -9.07
C GLU A 44 16.23 -13.80 -9.32
N GLU A 45 15.40 -14.82 -9.08
CA GLU A 45 13.98 -14.93 -9.44
C GLU A 45 13.10 -13.72 -9.06
N PHE A 46 12.07 -13.52 -9.88
CA PHE A 46 11.03 -12.51 -9.74
C PHE A 46 10.38 -12.54 -8.35
N LYS A 47 10.34 -11.39 -7.66
CA LYS A 47 9.68 -11.24 -6.36
C LYS A 47 8.55 -10.22 -6.43
N GLU A 48 7.38 -10.55 -5.89
CA GLU A 48 6.24 -9.62 -5.84
C GLU A 48 6.45 -8.58 -4.75
N PHE A 49 5.92 -7.35 -4.91
CA PHE A 49 6.05 -6.30 -3.89
C PHE A 49 5.48 -6.74 -2.54
N TYR A 50 4.41 -7.55 -2.57
CA TYR A 50 3.83 -8.16 -1.38
C TYR A 50 4.84 -9.02 -0.60
N ASP A 51 5.63 -9.85 -1.30
CA ASP A 51 6.64 -10.70 -0.65
C ASP A 51 7.77 -9.85 -0.06
N ALA A 52 8.18 -8.78 -0.75
CA ALA A 52 9.18 -7.85 -0.22
C ALA A 52 8.68 -7.11 1.03
N LEU A 53 7.42 -6.67 1.01
CA LEU A 53 6.77 -6.00 2.14
C LEU A 53 6.65 -6.96 3.34
N LYS A 54 6.21 -8.20 3.10
CA LYS A 54 6.07 -9.22 4.13
C LYS A 54 7.41 -9.55 4.80
N GLU A 55 8.48 -9.67 4.04
CA GLU A 55 9.80 -9.93 4.62
C GLU A 55 10.36 -8.75 5.42
N ASN A 56 10.15 -7.52 4.93
CA ASN A 56 10.61 -6.31 5.62
C ASN A 56 9.91 -6.11 6.97
N LEU A 57 8.64 -6.52 7.06
CA LEU A 57 7.83 -6.39 8.27
C LEU A 57 7.98 -7.62 9.18
N SER A 58 8.28 -8.79 8.62
CA SER A 58 8.41 -10.03 9.40
C SER A 58 9.53 -9.95 10.44
N GLY A 59 9.18 -10.23 11.70
CA GLY A 59 10.15 -10.31 12.80
C GLY A 59 10.41 -9.00 13.53
N TYR A 60 9.60 -7.97 13.30
CA TYR A 60 9.60 -6.80 14.16
C TYR A 60 8.98 -7.15 15.52
N ASP A 61 9.77 -7.07 16.60
CA ASP A 61 9.34 -7.33 17.99
C ASP A 61 9.34 -6.04 18.84
N GLY A 62 9.45 -4.89 18.17
CA GLY A 62 9.53 -3.57 18.80
C GLY A 62 8.19 -3.04 19.30
N GLU A 63 8.22 -1.78 19.76
CA GLU A 63 7.01 -1.10 20.21
C GLU A 63 5.99 -1.05 19.07
N TYR A 64 4.74 -1.42 19.37
CA TYR A 64 3.64 -1.48 18.41
C TYR A 64 3.72 -2.55 17.31
N ALA A 65 4.58 -3.56 17.46
CA ALA A 65 4.71 -4.65 16.50
C ALA A 65 3.38 -5.32 16.11
N SER A 66 2.45 -5.46 17.07
CA SER A 66 1.20 -6.20 16.85
C SER A 66 0.35 -5.67 15.69
N PHE A 67 0.46 -4.39 15.33
CA PHE A 67 -0.35 -3.83 14.22
C PHE A 67 0.48 -3.58 12.95
N ILE A 68 1.79 -3.43 13.08
CA ILE A 68 2.72 -3.23 11.95
C ILE A 68 2.72 -4.45 11.03
N ASP A 69 2.58 -5.65 11.61
CA ASP A 69 2.50 -6.92 10.87
C ASP A 69 1.31 -7.01 9.91
N TYR A 70 0.25 -6.20 10.09
CA TYR A 70 -0.89 -6.16 9.18
C TYR A 70 -0.64 -5.34 7.90
N GLY A 71 0.45 -4.58 7.82
CA GLY A 71 0.81 -3.77 6.64
C GLY A 71 0.72 -4.52 5.30
N PRO A 72 1.31 -5.73 5.15
CA PRO A 72 1.24 -6.49 3.90
C PRO A 72 -0.18 -6.94 3.56
N ALA A 73 -0.94 -7.37 4.58
CA ALA A 73 -2.31 -7.84 4.41
C ALA A 73 -3.23 -6.69 3.97
N LEU A 74 -3.08 -5.50 4.55
CA LEU A 74 -3.83 -4.30 4.19
C LEU A 74 -3.50 -3.85 2.75
N TYR A 75 -2.22 -3.83 2.38
CA TYR A 75 -1.79 -3.56 1.00
C TYR A 75 -2.44 -4.55 -0.01
N LYS A 76 -2.44 -5.85 0.33
CA LYS A 76 -3.04 -6.89 -0.50
C LYS A 76 -4.55 -6.70 -0.62
N LEU A 77 -5.24 -6.38 0.47
CA LEU A 77 -6.68 -6.12 0.48
C LEU A 77 -7.05 -4.95 -0.45
N LEU A 78 -6.35 -3.82 -0.34
CA LEU A 78 -6.54 -2.66 -1.22
C LEU A 78 -6.31 -3.01 -2.70
N SER A 79 -5.25 -3.76 -2.99
CA SER A 79 -4.93 -4.23 -4.34
C SER A 79 -6.03 -5.14 -4.90
N ASN A 80 -6.54 -6.06 -4.08
CA ASN A 80 -7.62 -6.98 -4.43
C ASN A 80 -8.94 -6.25 -4.66
N LEU A 81 -9.25 -5.21 -3.88
CA LEU A 81 -10.45 -4.37 -4.09
C LEU A 81 -10.46 -3.73 -5.49
N LEU A 82 -9.33 -3.17 -5.93
CA LEU A 82 -9.21 -2.62 -7.29
C LEU A 82 -9.36 -3.71 -8.35
N MET A 83 -8.70 -4.85 -8.15
CA MET A 83 -8.65 -5.94 -9.13
C MET A 83 -10.01 -6.61 -9.33
N PHE A 84 -10.70 -6.96 -8.23
CA PHE A 84 -11.93 -7.75 -8.29
C PHE A 84 -13.21 -6.89 -8.27
N TYR A 85 -13.20 -5.76 -7.57
CA TYR A 85 -14.37 -4.89 -7.41
C TYR A 85 -14.27 -3.55 -8.15
N GLY A 86 -13.17 -3.26 -8.85
CA GLY A 86 -12.95 -1.96 -9.52
C GLY A 86 -14.02 -1.50 -10.52
N LYS A 87 -14.84 -2.42 -11.06
CA LYS A 87 -16.01 -2.07 -11.89
C LYS A 87 -17.20 -1.51 -11.10
N TYR A 88 -17.30 -1.82 -9.81
CA TYR A 88 -18.35 -1.37 -8.89
C TYR A 88 -17.95 -0.13 -8.09
N LEU A 89 -16.63 0.12 -8.00
CA LEU A 89 -16.08 1.29 -7.34
C LEU A 89 -16.20 2.56 -8.19
N SER A 90 -16.54 3.67 -7.55
CA SER A 90 -16.57 4.97 -8.22
C SER A 90 -15.16 5.40 -8.64
N LYS A 91 -15.06 6.40 -9.53
CA LYS A 91 -13.75 6.93 -9.96
C LYS A 91 -12.97 7.47 -8.75
N GLU A 92 -13.65 8.18 -7.86
CA GLU A 92 -13.05 8.79 -6.67
C GLU A 92 -12.52 7.73 -5.71
N ASP A 93 -13.29 6.67 -5.44
CA ASP A 93 -12.89 5.61 -4.53
C ASP A 93 -11.69 4.82 -5.07
N LYS A 94 -11.64 4.60 -6.39
CA LYS A 94 -10.46 4.01 -7.03
C LYS A 94 -9.22 4.88 -6.87
N LEU A 95 -9.36 6.20 -6.94
CA LEU A 95 -8.26 7.13 -6.73
C LEU A 95 -7.79 7.09 -5.28
N LYS A 96 -8.70 7.05 -4.29
CA LYS A 96 -8.34 6.90 -2.87
C LYS A 96 -7.58 5.60 -2.59
N ILE A 97 -8.07 4.47 -3.09
CA ILE A 97 -7.38 3.18 -2.95
C ILE A 97 -6.01 3.21 -3.66
N SER A 98 -5.95 3.80 -4.85
CA SER A 98 -4.70 3.93 -5.60
C SER A 98 -3.70 4.84 -4.89
N ALA A 99 -4.17 5.89 -4.22
CA ALA A 99 -3.32 6.79 -3.43
C ALA A 99 -2.74 6.07 -2.20
N ALA A 100 -3.55 5.29 -1.48
CA ALA A 100 -3.08 4.46 -0.38
C ALA A 100 -2.03 3.43 -0.83
N ILE A 101 -2.28 2.72 -1.93
CA ILE A 101 -1.31 1.77 -2.51
C ILE A 101 -0.03 2.49 -2.96
N ALA A 102 -0.15 3.68 -3.54
CA ALA A 102 0.99 4.44 -4.01
C ALA A 102 1.88 4.93 -2.86
N TYR A 103 1.29 5.24 -1.70
CA TYR A 103 2.00 5.73 -0.52
C TYR A 103 3.03 4.70 -0.02
N TYR A 104 2.69 3.40 0.06
CA TYR A 104 3.66 2.30 0.32
C TYR A 104 4.88 2.26 -0.61
N VAL A 105 4.80 2.94 -1.76
CA VAL A 105 5.83 2.93 -2.80
C VAL A 105 6.67 4.21 -2.76
N VAL A 106 6.19 5.30 -2.17
CA VAL A 106 6.90 6.58 -2.16
C VAL A 106 8.16 6.48 -1.26
N PRO A 107 9.32 6.99 -1.70
CA PRO A 107 10.59 6.78 -0.98
C PRO A 107 10.91 7.82 0.10
N LEU A 108 10.10 8.88 0.22
CA LEU A 108 10.30 10.02 1.13
C LEU A 108 8.97 10.38 1.81
N ASP A 109 8.35 9.38 2.43
CA ASP A 109 7.15 9.59 3.23
C ASP A 109 7.49 10.10 4.63
N VAL A 110 6.45 10.46 5.39
CA VAL A 110 6.55 11.22 6.64
C VAL A 110 7.51 10.57 7.63
N ILE A 111 7.60 9.24 7.64
CA ILE A 111 8.57 8.47 8.41
C ILE A 111 9.44 7.62 7.46
N PRO A 112 10.69 8.03 7.16
CA PRO A 112 11.54 7.28 6.25
C PRO A 112 11.88 5.87 6.77
N GLU A 113 11.42 4.83 6.07
CA GLU A 113 11.70 3.41 6.36
C GLU A 113 13.20 3.11 6.53
N GLN A 114 14.06 3.81 5.78
CA GLN A 114 15.53 3.62 5.79
C GLN A 114 16.17 4.02 7.12
N ILE A 115 15.49 4.89 7.88
CA ILE A 115 15.96 5.43 9.16
C ILE A 115 15.30 4.68 10.32
N TYR A 116 14.02 4.34 10.19
CA TYR A 116 13.21 3.81 11.29
C TYR A 116 12.82 2.34 11.15
N GLY A 117 13.19 1.67 10.06
CA GLY A 117 12.85 0.27 9.82
C GLY A 117 11.33 0.06 9.72
N PRO A 118 10.79 -1.05 10.25
CA PRO A 118 9.36 -1.37 10.23
C PRO A 118 8.42 -0.30 10.81
N TYR A 119 8.94 0.55 11.71
CA TYR A 119 8.19 1.68 12.26
C TYR A 119 7.84 2.74 11.21
N GLY A 120 8.55 2.77 10.09
CA GLY A 120 8.26 3.63 8.94
C GLY A 120 6.96 3.32 8.22
N TYR A 121 6.27 2.21 8.52
CA TYR A 121 5.01 1.82 7.89
C TYR A 121 3.76 2.31 8.61
N VAL A 122 3.90 3.05 9.72
CA VAL A 122 2.74 3.43 10.54
C VAL A 122 1.79 4.38 9.79
N ASP A 123 2.34 5.32 9.02
CA ASP A 123 1.57 6.20 8.15
C ASP A 123 0.94 5.45 6.97
N ASP A 124 1.65 4.51 6.35
CA ASP A 124 1.09 3.62 5.33
C ASP A 124 -0.14 2.84 5.83
N ILE A 125 -0.01 2.26 7.02
CA ILE A 125 -1.08 1.49 7.66
C ILE A 125 -2.25 2.40 7.98
N PHE A 126 -1.99 3.58 8.57
CA PHE A 126 -3.01 4.57 8.86
C PHE A 126 -3.82 4.94 7.61
N ILE A 127 -3.14 5.31 6.52
CA ILE A 127 -3.79 5.67 5.26
C ILE A 127 -4.62 4.51 4.72
N SER A 128 -4.08 3.29 4.82
CA SER A 128 -4.78 2.08 4.37
C SER A 128 -6.09 1.87 5.10
N VAL A 129 -6.07 1.90 6.43
CA VAL A 129 -7.29 1.71 7.23
C VAL A 129 -8.24 2.90 7.13
N TYR A 130 -7.73 4.12 6.94
CA TYR A 130 -8.55 5.30 6.67
C TYR A 130 -9.34 5.12 5.37
N VAL A 131 -8.68 4.70 4.28
CA VAL A 131 -9.37 4.43 3.01
C VAL A 131 -10.32 3.23 3.13
N LEU A 132 -9.93 2.16 3.82
CA LEU A 132 -10.80 1.00 4.01
C LEU A 132 -12.09 1.37 4.77
N LYS A 133 -12.03 2.24 5.79
CA LYS A 133 -13.23 2.74 6.47
C LYS A 133 -14.18 3.44 5.49
N ILE A 134 -13.67 4.33 4.62
CA ILE A 134 -14.47 4.99 3.58
C ILE A 134 -15.13 3.96 2.63
N ILE A 135 -14.37 2.94 2.22
CA ILE A 135 -14.89 1.89 1.33
C ILE A 135 -15.96 1.06 2.04
N ILE A 136 -15.73 0.65 3.28
CA ILE A 136 -16.67 -0.15 4.07
C ILE A 136 -17.95 0.63 4.34
N ASP A 137 -17.85 1.90 4.74
CA ASP A 137 -19.02 2.75 4.99
C ASP A 137 -19.90 2.90 3.76
N LYS A 138 -19.30 2.91 2.56
CA LYS A 138 -20.01 3.14 1.29
C LYS A 138 -20.53 1.86 0.64
N TYR A 139 -19.77 0.76 0.72
CA TYR A 139 -20.02 -0.46 -0.04
C TYR A 139 -20.41 -1.66 0.85
N GLY A 140 -20.34 -1.50 2.16
CA GLY A 140 -20.51 -2.57 3.14
C GLY A 140 -19.23 -3.40 3.31
N ILE A 141 -19.05 -3.98 4.49
CA ILE A 141 -17.87 -4.77 4.81
C ILE A 141 -17.73 -6.05 3.99
N GLU A 142 -18.85 -6.59 3.50
CA GLU A 142 -18.89 -7.90 2.82
C GLU A 142 -17.93 -8.03 1.64
N ILE A 143 -17.69 -6.94 0.88
CA ILE A 143 -16.77 -6.98 -0.26
C ILE A 143 -15.31 -7.05 0.16
N SER A 144 -14.96 -6.41 1.28
CA SER A 144 -13.62 -6.38 1.85
C SER A 144 -13.35 -7.68 2.60
N GLN A 145 -14.31 -8.17 3.39
CA GLN A 145 -14.21 -9.43 4.13
C GLN A 145 -13.95 -10.63 3.21
N LYS A 146 -14.57 -10.67 2.03
CA LYS A 146 -14.36 -11.74 1.03
C LYS A 146 -12.95 -11.78 0.44
N LEU A 147 -12.18 -10.70 0.61
CA LEU A 147 -10.83 -10.54 0.08
C LEU A 147 -9.77 -10.52 1.20
N TRP A 148 -10.21 -10.66 2.45
CA TRP A 148 -9.34 -10.71 3.61
C TRP A 148 -8.89 -12.15 3.85
N ASP A 149 -7.57 -12.36 3.88
CA ASP A 149 -6.94 -13.68 3.93
C ASP A 149 -6.26 -13.98 5.29
N GLU A 150 -6.40 -13.09 6.28
CA GLU A 150 -5.86 -13.30 7.63
C GLU A 150 -6.88 -13.98 8.55
N GLU A 151 -6.39 -14.59 9.64
CA GLU A 151 -7.23 -15.31 10.60
C GLU A 151 -8.04 -14.35 11.49
N GLU A 152 -7.48 -13.17 11.75
CA GLU A 152 -8.08 -12.13 12.56
C GLU A 152 -9.24 -11.43 11.86
N ASP A 153 -10.20 -10.95 12.65
CA ASP A 153 -11.36 -10.23 12.13
C ASP A 153 -10.94 -8.89 11.50
N LEU A 154 -11.47 -8.60 10.32
CA LEU A 154 -11.10 -7.41 9.56
C LEU A 154 -11.53 -6.12 10.27
N GLU A 155 -12.70 -6.09 10.93
CA GLU A 155 -13.13 -4.90 11.67
C GLU A 155 -12.22 -4.65 12.87
N GLU A 156 -11.85 -5.71 13.58
CA GLU A 156 -10.91 -5.64 14.70
C GLU A 156 -9.54 -5.12 14.25
N VAL A 157 -8.99 -5.65 13.15
CA VAL A 157 -7.71 -5.21 12.59
C VAL A 157 -7.76 -3.76 12.12
N ILE A 158 -8.82 -3.36 11.39
CA ILE A 158 -8.99 -1.97 10.94
C ILE A 158 -9.06 -1.04 12.14
N LYS A 159 -9.82 -1.42 13.16
CA LYS A 159 -9.98 -0.61 14.38
C LYS A 159 -8.66 -0.49 15.14
N GLU A 160 -7.95 -1.60 15.37
CA GLU A 160 -6.67 -1.62 16.07
C GLU A 160 -5.63 -0.75 15.35
N CYS A 161 -5.44 -0.99 14.05
CA CYS A 161 -4.50 -0.23 13.23
C CYS A 161 -4.83 1.27 13.22
N TYR A 162 -6.12 1.65 13.13
CA TYR A 162 -6.53 3.05 13.12
C TYR A 162 -6.24 3.72 14.47
N ASP A 163 -6.70 3.10 15.57
CA ASP A 163 -6.55 3.66 16.92
C ASP A 163 -5.08 3.80 17.32
N LYS A 164 -4.26 2.78 17.02
CA LYS A 164 -2.82 2.80 17.33
C LYS A 164 -2.04 3.75 16.47
N SER A 165 -2.34 3.85 15.16
CA SER A 165 -1.61 4.76 14.28
C SER A 165 -1.87 6.23 14.63
N ILE A 166 -3.10 6.59 15.05
CA ILE A 166 -3.39 7.96 15.52
C ILE A 166 -2.54 8.35 16.73
N ILE A 167 -2.36 7.43 17.68
CA ILE A 167 -1.54 7.66 18.87
C ILE A 167 -0.07 7.93 18.47
N VAL A 168 0.41 7.25 17.43
CA VAL A 168 1.79 7.33 16.98
C VAL A 168 2.06 8.56 16.09
N LEU A 169 1.14 8.90 15.18
CA LEU A 169 1.40 9.88 14.12
C LEU A 169 1.21 11.34 14.55
N GLU A 170 0.57 11.60 15.70
CA GLU A 170 0.27 12.91 16.31
C GLU A 170 -0.55 13.92 15.45
N ASP A 171 -0.30 14.01 14.13
CA ASP A 171 -0.92 14.93 13.18
C ASP A 171 -1.30 14.18 11.88
N THR A 172 -2.38 13.42 11.95
CA THR A 172 -2.87 12.63 10.82
C THR A 172 -3.47 13.47 9.71
N ASP A 173 -3.97 14.67 10.01
CA ASP A 173 -4.59 15.55 9.00
C ASP A 173 -3.57 16.00 7.96
N LYS A 174 -2.34 16.35 8.38
CA LYS A 174 -1.25 16.66 7.44
C LYS A 174 -0.92 15.51 6.50
N ILE A 175 -0.98 14.27 6.99
CA ILE A 175 -0.73 13.07 6.20
C ILE A 175 -1.82 12.93 5.14
N LEU A 176 -3.09 13.06 5.55
CA LEU A 176 -4.23 12.98 4.63
C LEU A 176 -4.23 14.12 3.60
N GLU A 177 -3.89 15.34 3.99
CA GLU A 177 -3.72 16.49 3.08
C GLU A 177 -2.61 16.24 2.06
N TYR A 178 -1.45 15.71 2.50
CA TYR A 178 -0.32 15.40 1.63
C TYR A 178 -0.69 14.36 0.55
N VAL A 179 -1.45 13.34 0.92
CA VAL A 179 -1.91 12.28 -0.01
C VAL A 179 -3.13 12.73 -0.85
N GLY A 180 -3.79 13.83 -0.46
CA GLY A 180 -4.96 14.36 -1.14
C GLY A 180 -6.25 13.60 -0.83
N LEU A 181 -6.39 13.13 0.42
CA LEU A 181 -7.56 12.39 0.90
C LEU A 181 -8.59 13.28 1.63
N ILE A 182 -8.22 14.50 2.02
CA ILE A 182 -9.07 15.54 2.59
C ILE A 182 -8.81 16.90 1.95
#